data_AF-A0A225E578-F1
#
_entry.id   AF-A0A225E578-F1
#
_cell.length_a   1.000
_cell.length_b   1.000
_cell.length_c   1.000
_cell.angle_alpha   90.00
_cell.angle_beta   90.00
_cell.angle_gamma   90.00
#
_symmetry.space_group_name_H-M   'P 1'
#
loop_
_entity.id
_entity.type
_entity.pdbx_description
1 polymer ?
#
loop_
_entity_poly.entity_id
_entity_poly.type
_entity_poly.pdbx_seq_one_letter_code
_entity_poly.pdbx_strand_id
1 'polypeptide(L)'
;MKLSTGKRYLIGTGLVLLLWARTAWLFTGAEPPREKTDQELVNELLLKNKHLMIEYKRLAAECDARSGDGQPRAAAEQVIEEIYRLIADVVAINRRNPTWNGLYGPDPDPEVRQWFCEPAAAGR
;
A
#
# COMPACT_ATOMS: atom_id res chain seq x y z
N MET A 1 34.08 -1.76 35.55
CA MET A 1 33.20 -1.87 34.37
C MET A 1 33.09 -0.50 33.70
N LYS A 2 33.76 -0.29 32.56
CA LYS A 2 33.68 0.97 31.78
C LYS A 2 32.54 0.84 30.78
N LEU A 3 31.46 1.59 31.01
CA LEU A 3 30.36 1.73 30.04
C LEU A 3 30.88 2.52 28.83
N SER A 4 30.82 1.88 27.66
CA SER A 4 31.24 2.40 26.36
C SER A 4 30.63 3.77 26.03
N THR A 5 31.50 4.73 25.73
CA THR A 5 31.20 6.12 25.32
C THR A 5 30.31 6.22 24.08
N GLY A 6 30.22 5.15 23.26
CA GLY A 6 29.39 5.13 22.05
C GLY A 6 27.88 5.18 22.28
N LYS A 7 27.39 4.80 23.47
CA LYS A 7 25.95 4.73 23.76
C LYS A 7 25.29 6.10 24.04
N ARG A 8 26.08 7.13 24.39
CA ARG A 8 25.58 8.48 24.72
C ARG A 8 25.29 9.32 23.48
N TYR A 9 26.00 9.08 22.37
CA TYR A 9 25.82 9.84 21.13
C TYR A 9 24.48 9.55 20.45
N LEU A 10 24.00 8.31 20.47
CA LEU A 10 22.75 7.91 19.81
C LEU A 10 21.48 8.46 20.50
N ILE A 11 21.52 8.61 21.83
CA ILE A 11 20.39 9.18 22.58
C ILE A 11 20.31 10.69 22.34
N GLY A 12 21.45 11.37 22.24
CA GLY A 12 21.51 12.81 21.96
C GLY A 12 21.04 13.17 20.55
N THR A 13 21.49 12.45 19.51
CA THR A 13 21.07 12.72 18.13
C THR A 13 19.61 12.38 17.87
N GLY A 14 19.07 11.30 18.46
CA GLY A 14 17.65 10.96 18.36
C GLY A 14 16.74 12.03 18.99
N LEU A 15 17.12 12.56 20.16
CA LEU A 15 16.38 13.62 20.83
C LEU A 15 16.43 14.96 20.06
N VAL A 16 17.57 15.29 19.47
CA VAL A 16 17.75 16.48 18.63
C VAL A 16 16.90 16.38 17.35
N LEU A 17 16.87 15.22 16.69
CA LEU A 17 16.02 15.00 15.51
C LEU A 17 14.52 15.12 15.85
N LEU A 18 14.09 14.57 16.99
CA LEU A 18 12.71 14.73 17.47
C LEU A 18 12.39 16.19 17.82
N LEU A 19 13.33 16.94 18.39
CA LEU A 19 13.15 18.37 18.65
C LEU A 19 13.05 19.17 17.35
N TRP A 20 13.90 18.91 16.36
CA TRP A 20 13.89 19.57 15.05
C TRP A 20 12.64 19.24 14.24
N ALA A 21 12.16 17.99 14.28
CA ALA A 21 10.90 17.62 13.67
C ALA A 21 9.73 18.38 14.32
N ARG A 22 9.73 18.51 15.65
CA ARG A 22 8.69 19.22 16.40
C ARG A 22 8.73 20.74 16.19
N THR A 23 9.91 21.35 16.08
CA THR A 23 10.05 22.78 15.77
C THR A 23 9.71 23.07 14.31
N ALA A 24 10.18 22.27 13.36
CA ALA A 24 9.80 22.41 11.95
C ALA A 24 8.28 22.36 11.79
N TRP A 25 7.61 21.47 12.53
CA TRP A 25 6.16 21.35 12.56
C TRP A 25 5.44 22.61 13.11
N LEU A 26 5.97 23.22 14.18
CA LEU A 26 5.45 24.48 14.75
C LEU A 26 5.64 25.69 13.82
N PHE A 27 6.69 25.70 12.98
CA PHE A 27 6.99 26.83 12.09
C PHE A 27 6.35 26.72 10.70
N THR A 28 6.06 25.51 10.21
CA THR A 28 5.40 25.34 8.91
C THR A 28 3.88 25.44 8.98
N GLY A 29 3.29 25.38 10.18
CA GLY A 29 1.83 25.37 10.34
C GLY A 29 1.15 24.19 9.64
N ALA A 30 1.93 23.19 9.20
CA ALA A 30 1.43 22.01 8.54
C ALA A 30 0.77 21.15 9.60
N GLU A 31 -0.53 20.89 9.48
CA GLU A 31 -1.20 19.88 10.31
C GLU A 31 -0.43 18.55 10.24
N PRO A 32 -0.38 17.75 11.32
CA PRO A 32 0.33 16.48 11.24
C PRO A 32 -0.46 15.66 10.23
N PRO A 33 0.18 14.91 9.32
CA PRO A 33 -0.57 14.06 8.42
C PRO A 33 -1.46 13.17 9.29
N ARG A 34 -2.78 13.34 9.14
CA ARG A 34 -3.74 12.59 9.95
C ARG A 34 -3.48 11.11 9.76
N GLU A 35 -3.60 10.35 10.84
CA GLU A 35 -3.56 8.90 10.72
C GLU A 35 -4.70 8.46 9.80
N LYS A 36 -4.37 7.63 8.82
CA LYS A 36 -5.37 7.06 7.91
C LYS A 36 -6.22 6.08 8.70
N THR A 37 -7.52 6.15 8.48
CA THR A 37 -8.43 5.12 8.99
C THR A 37 -8.18 3.80 8.28
N ASP A 38 -8.58 2.71 8.91
CA ASP A 38 -8.46 1.38 8.30
C ASP A 38 -9.25 1.30 6.98
N GLN A 39 -10.39 1.99 6.88
CA GLN A 39 -11.18 2.11 5.65
C GLN A 39 -10.35 2.74 4.52
N GLU A 40 -9.67 3.85 4.81
CA GLU A 40 -8.83 4.56 3.84
C GLU A 40 -7.63 3.72 3.40
N LEU A 41 -7.02 3.00 4.33
CA LEU A 41 -5.95 2.07 4.00
C LEU A 41 -6.44 0.95 3.08
N VAL A 42 -7.60 0.35 3.36
CA VAL A 42 -8.19 -0.66 2.48
C VAL A 42 -8.50 -0.09 1.11
N ASN A 43 -9.09 1.10 1.03
CA ASN A 43 -9.38 1.77 -0.22
C ASN A 43 -8.12 2.01 -1.07
N GLU A 44 -7.02 2.47 -0.45
CA GLU A 44 -5.73 2.63 -1.13
C GLU A 44 -5.15 1.31 -1.62
N LEU A 45 -5.22 0.26 -0.80
CA LEU A 45 -4.76 -1.08 -1.17
C LEU A 45 -5.57 -1.66 -2.33
N LEU A 46 -6.89 -1.42 -2.36
CA LEU A 46 -7.77 -1.83 -3.46
C LEU A 46 -7.41 -1.09 -4.75
N LEU A 47 -7.27 0.24 -4.71
CA LEU A 47 -6.86 1.01 -5.89
C LEU A 47 -5.48 0.56 -6.41
N LYS A 48 -4.53 0.32 -5.51
CA LYS A 48 -3.21 -0.21 -5.87
C LYS A 48 -3.32 -1.59 -6.50
N ASN A 49 -4.13 -2.48 -5.94
CA ASN A 49 -4.40 -3.80 -6.50
C ASN A 49 -4.99 -3.69 -7.92
N LYS A 50 -5.93 -2.76 -8.16
CA LYS A 50 -6.50 -2.52 -9.49
C LYS A 50 -5.42 -2.12 -10.50
N HIS A 51 -4.52 -1.21 -10.14
CA HIS A 51 -3.42 -0.80 -11.01
C HIS A 51 -2.48 -1.97 -11.35
N LEU A 52 -2.09 -2.76 -10.34
CA LEU A 52 -1.25 -3.95 -10.56
C LEU A 52 -1.94 -4.99 -11.43
N MET A 53 -3.26 -5.18 -11.29
CA MET A 53 -4.03 -6.07 -12.16
C MET A 53 -4.05 -5.60 -13.63
N ILE A 54 -4.09 -4.28 -13.87
CA ILE A 54 -3.97 -3.71 -15.22
C ILE A 54 -2.56 -3.94 -15.77
N GLU A 55 -1.54 -3.70 -14.95
CA GLU A 55 -0.14 -3.92 -15.32
C GLU A 55 0.15 -5.39 -15.63
N TYR A 56 -0.34 -6.31 -14.79
CA TYR A 56 -0.22 -7.74 -15.00
C TYR A 56 -0.83 -8.16 -16.35
N LYS A 57 -2.04 -7.68 -16.67
CA LYS A 57 -2.69 -7.95 -17.97
C LYS A 57 -1.85 -7.43 -19.15
N ARG A 58 -1.25 -6.25 -19.01
CA ARG A 58 -0.34 -5.68 -20.02
C ARG A 58 0.89 -6.58 -20.21
N LEU A 59 1.55 -6.98 -19.12
CA LEU A 59 2.73 -7.84 -19.16
C LEU A 59 2.41 -9.23 -19.72
N ALA A 60 1.24 -9.80 -19.41
CA ALA A 60 0.78 -11.06 -19.97
C ALA A 60 0.63 -10.96 -21.51
N ALA A 61 0.00 -9.90 -22.01
CA ALA A 61 -0.10 -9.66 -23.45
C ALA A 61 1.28 -9.46 -24.11
N GLU A 62 2.21 -8.81 -23.42
CA GLU A 62 3.60 -8.66 -23.88
C GLU A 62 4.36 -10.00 -23.92
N CYS A 63 4.09 -10.92 -22.98
CA CYS A 63 4.64 -12.29 -22.98
C CYS A 63 4.15 -13.08 -24.20
N ASP A 64 2.84 -12.99 -24.49
CA ASP A 64 2.24 -13.69 -25.62
C ASP A 64 2.80 -13.19 -26.96
N ALA A 65 2.97 -11.86 -27.09
CA ALA A 65 3.50 -11.23 -28.30
C ALA A 65 5.00 -11.45 -28.53
N ARG A 66 5.79 -11.68 -27.45
CA ARG A 66 7.25 -11.86 -27.50
C ARG A 66 7.65 -13.19 -26.88
N SER A 67 7.12 -14.27 -27.43
CA SER A 67 7.34 -15.64 -26.97
C SER A 67 8.85 -15.99 -27.04
N GLY A 68 9.55 -15.90 -25.91
CA GLY A 68 11.00 -16.14 -25.80
C GLY A 68 11.76 -15.08 -25.03
N ASP A 69 11.17 -13.89 -24.84
CA ASP A 69 11.72 -12.88 -23.92
C ASP A 69 11.31 -13.23 -22.48
N GLY A 70 12.28 -13.57 -21.63
CA GLY A 70 12.04 -13.90 -20.22
C GLY A 70 11.74 -12.68 -19.35
N GLN A 71 11.99 -11.46 -19.85
CA GLN A 71 11.88 -10.23 -19.06
C GLN A 71 10.42 -9.86 -18.74
N PRO A 72 9.44 -9.90 -19.67
CA PRO A 72 8.04 -9.64 -19.36
C PRO A 72 7.46 -10.66 -18.38
N ARG A 73 7.90 -11.93 -18.47
CA ARG A 73 7.48 -12.99 -17.56
C ARG A 73 7.97 -12.76 -16.13
N ALA A 74 9.26 -12.46 -15.97
CA ALA A 74 9.83 -12.15 -14.66
C ALA A 74 9.17 -10.90 -14.03
N ALA A 75 8.86 -9.88 -14.84
CA ALA A 75 8.11 -8.72 -14.37
C ALA A 75 6.67 -9.08 -13.95
N ALA A 76 5.98 -9.92 -14.72
CA ALA A 76 4.63 -10.37 -14.38
C ALA A 76 4.59 -11.18 -13.07
N GLU A 77 5.60 -12.01 -12.83
CA GLU A 77 5.78 -12.75 -11.58
C GLU A 77 5.95 -11.80 -10.37
N GLN A 78 6.75 -10.74 -10.52
CA GLN A 78 6.90 -9.71 -9.47
C GLN A 78 5.59 -8.98 -9.17
N VAL A 79 4.82 -8.63 -10.21
CA VAL A 79 3.51 -7.97 -10.05
C VAL A 79 2.52 -8.89 -9.32
N ILE A 80 2.51 -10.19 -9.63
CA ILE A 80 1.71 -11.18 -8.90
C ILE A 80 2.12 -11.26 -7.42
N GLU A 81 3.41 -11.31 -7.12
CA GLU A 81 3.88 -11.33 -5.73
C GLU A 81 3.40 -10.08 -4.96
N GLU A 82 3.45 -8.92 -5.59
CA GLU A 82 2.96 -7.68 -4.98
C GLU A 82 1.44 -7.71 -4.76
N ILE A 83 0.67 -8.25 -5.71
CA ILE A 83 -0.77 -8.47 -5.55
C ILE A 83 -1.07 -9.34 -4.34
N TYR A 84 -0.33 -10.46 -4.15
CA TYR A 84 -0.53 -11.33 -2.99
C TYR A 84 -0.19 -10.64 -1.67
N ARG A 85 0.85 -9.80 -1.63
CA ARG A 85 1.18 -8.98 -0.45
C ARG A 85 0.05 -8.02 -0.10
N LEU A 86 -0.52 -7.32 -1.09
CA LEU A 86 -1.65 -6.41 -0.85
C LEU A 86 -2.89 -7.14 -0.32
N ILE A 87 -3.18 -8.34 -0.85
CA ILE A 87 -4.30 -9.16 -0.34
C ILE A 87 -4.05 -9.53 1.12
N ALA A 88 -2.82 -9.93 1.47
CA ALA A 88 -2.46 -10.25 2.85
C ALA A 88 -2.62 -9.02 3.78
N ASP A 89 -2.24 -7.83 3.31
CA ASP A 89 -2.41 -6.58 4.06
C ASP A 89 -3.89 -6.26 4.30
N VAL A 90 -4.74 -6.36 3.28
CA VAL A 90 -6.20 -6.17 3.43
C VAL A 90 -6.78 -7.17 4.43
N VAL A 91 -6.36 -8.45 4.37
CA VAL A 91 -6.79 -9.47 5.33
C VAL A 91 -6.33 -9.14 6.76
N ALA A 92 -5.11 -8.63 6.93
CA ALA A 92 -4.58 -8.24 8.23
C ALA A 92 -5.37 -7.05 8.83
N ILE A 93 -5.73 -6.06 8.01
CA ILE A 93 -6.58 -4.93 8.42
C ILE A 93 -7.99 -5.42 8.76
N ASN A 94 -8.55 -6.32 7.95
CA ASN A 94 -9.90 -6.85 8.21
C ASN A 94 -9.97 -7.60 9.55
N ARG A 95 -8.95 -8.42 9.86
CA ARG A 95 -8.89 -9.19 11.12
C ARG A 95 -8.86 -8.33 12.38
N ARG A 96 -8.34 -7.09 12.31
CA ARG A 96 -8.32 -6.16 13.46
C ARG A 96 -9.57 -5.31 13.61
N ASN A 97 -10.50 -5.36 12.63
CA ASN A 97 -11.76 -4.62 12.65
C ASN A 97 -12.96 -5.55 12.90
N PRO A 98 -13.41 -5.71 14.16
CA PRO A 98 -14.48 -6.64 14.50
C PRO A 98 -15.86 -6.23 13.96
N THR A 99 -16.01 -4.99 13.51
CA THR A 99 -17.25 -4.44 12.92
C THR A 99 -17.38 -4.76 11.43
N TRP A 100 -16.31 -5.20 10.77
CA TRP A 100 -16.33 -5.56 9.36
C TRP A 100 -16.71 -7.04 9.22
N ASN A 101 -17.66 -7.33 8.33
CA ASN A 101 -18.10 -8.69 8.09
C ASN A 101 -16.93 -9.54 7.54
N GLY A 102 -16.78 -10.75 8.09
CA GLY A 102 -15.62 -11.62 7.87
C GLY A 102 -15.31 -11.94 6.40
N LEU A 103 -14.11 -12.53 6.19
CA LEU A 103 -13.44 -12.88 4.92
C LEU A 103 -13.29 -11.80 3.83
N TYR A 104 -14.24 -10.87 3.70
CA TYR A 104 -14.38 -10.01 2.52
C TYR A 104 -14.01 -8.53 2.73
N GLY A 105 -13.78 -8.11 3.98
CA GLY A 105 -13.40 -6.72 4.28
C GLY A 105 -14.58 -5.76 4.33
N PRO A 106 -14.33 -4.45 4.49
CA PRO A 106 -15.38 -3.45 4.41
C PRO A 106 -15.84 -3.29 2.95
N ASP A 107 -17.06 -2.79 2.78
CA ASP A 107 -17.47 -2.29 1.47
C ASP A 107 -16.55 -1.13 1.06
N PRO A 108 -15.96 -1.17 -0.15
CA PRO A 108 -15.14 -0.06 -0.64
C PRO A 108 -15.97 1.22 -0.75
N ASP A 109 -15.31 2.37 -0.58
CA ASP A 109 -15.97 3.67 -0.78
C ASP A 109 -16.54 3.76 -2.20
N PRO A 110 -17.65 4.49 -2.42
CA PRO A 110 -18.27 4.62 -3.74
C PRO A 110 -17.28 4.99 -4.85
N GLU A 111 -16.32 5.88 -4.55
CA GLU A 111 -15.28 6.35 -5.46
C GLU A 111 -14.24 5.28 -5.83
N VAL A 112 -14.05 4.27 -4.98
CA VAL A 112 -13.18 3.12 -5.24
C VAL A 112 -13.95 2.04 -5.98
N ARG A 113 -15.19 1.78 -5.56
CA ARG A 113 -16.08 0.77 -6.13
C ARG A 113 -16.32 0.97 -7.64
N GLN A 114 -16.40 2.20 -8.12
CA GLN A 114 -16.55 2.49 -9.56
C GLN A 114 -15.43 1.90 -10.44
N TRP A 115 -14.23 1.68 -9.89
CA TRP A 115 -13.11 1.09 -10.63
C TRP A 115 -13.21 -0.43 -10.77
N PHE A 116 -14.09 -1.07 -9.99
CA PHE A 116 -14.32 -2.52 -9.98
C PHE A 116 -15.64 -2.92 -10.64
N CYS A 117 -16.64 -2.03 -10.65
CA CYS A 117 -17.85 -2.21 -11.42
C CYS A 117 -17.55 -1.99 -12.92
N GLU A 118 -17.47 -3.06 -13.71
CA GLU A 118 -17.54 -2.92 -15.17
C GLU A 118 -18.89 -2.28 -15.54
N PRO A 119 -18.95 -1.34 -16.50
CA PRO A 119 -20.23 -0.95 -17.07
C PRO A 119 -20.85 -2.20 -17.68
N ALA A 120 -22.04 -2.59 -17.21
CA ALA A 120 -22.80 -3.75 -17.68
C ALA A 120 -23.27 -3.66 -19.15
N ALA A 121 -22.62 -2.86 -20.00
CA ALA A 121 -23.06 -2.57 -21.35
C ALA A 121 -21.89 -2.31 -22.32
N ALA A 122 -21.29 -3.39 -22.82
CA ALA A 122 -20.75 -3.44 -24.18
C ALA A 122 -21.21 -4.72 -24.91
N GLY A 123 -22.38 -5.25 -24.50
CA GLY A 123 -23.12 -6.29 -25.22
C GLY A 123 -24.30 -5.67 -25.94
N ARG A 124 -24.03 -4.94 -27.02
CA ARG A 124 -24.96 -4.66 -28.13
C ARG A 124 -24.15 -4.39 -29.39
#